data_AF-A0AAD0XQ17-F1
#
_entry.id   AF-A0AAD0XQ17-F1
#
_cell.length_a   1.000
_cell.length_b   1.000
_cell.length_c   1.000
_cell.angle_alpha   90.00
_cell.angle_beta   90.00
_cell.angle_gamma   90.00
#
_symmetry.space_group_name_H-M   'P 1'
#
loop_
_entity.id
_entity.type
_entity.pdbx_description
1 polymer ?
#
loop_
_entity_poly.entity_id
_entity_poly.type
_entity_poly.pdbx_seq_one_letter_code
_entity_poly.pdbx_strand_id
1 'polypeptide(L)'
;MRKLQGLFLSLSVFVFLFSIGDLSADGCYICTSGSTDLCRDYCRFTGSDTFDNRKKCQDKGCKVGGTASCPSASNYKVCSAKAGGFDVSSGLFASTR
;
A
#
# COMPACT_ATOMS: atom_id res chain seq x y z
N MET A 1 -10.31 -4.34 -46.12
CA MET A 1 -10.73 -4.11 -44.72
C MET A 1 -10.03 -5.03 -43.70
N ARG A 2 -9.78 -6.32 -43.98
CA ARG A 2 -9.20 -7.29 -43.00
C ARG A 2 -7.81 -6.92 -42.41
N LYS A 3 -6.97 -6.21 -43.18
CA LYS A 3 -5.65 -5.73 -42.73
C LYS A 3 -5.74 -4.64 -41.64
N LEU A 4 -6.80 -3.83 -41.68
CA LEU A 4 -7.06 -2.79 -40.69
C LEU A 4 -7.62 -3.37 -39.39
N GLN A 5 -8.43 -4.44 -39.48
CA GLN A 5 -8.97 -5.15 -38.32
C GLN A 5 -7.87 -5.82 -37.46
N GLY A 6 -6.83 -6.37 -38.10
CA GLY A 6 -5.68 -6.92 -37.38
C GLY A 6 -4.85 -5.87 -36.63
N LEU A 7 -4.76 -4.65 -37.19
CA LEU A 7 -4.07 -3.54 -36.57
C LEU A 7 -4.82 -3.04 -35.32
N PHE A 8 -6.16 -2.92 -35.40
CA PHE A 8 -7.00 -2.55 -34.27
C PHE A 8 -6.94 -3.58 -33.13
N LEU A 9 -6.94 -4.88 -33.46
CA LEU A 9 -6.79 -5.95 -32.48
C LEU A 9 -5.40 -5.92 -31.81
N SER A 10 -4.34 -5.73 -32.60
CA SER A 10 -2.97 -5.62 -32.09
C SER A 10 -2.78 -4.41 -31.17
N LEU A 11 -3.37 -3.26 -31.51
CA LEU A 11 -3.28 -2.04 -30.69
C LEU A 11 -4.03 -2.22 -29.37
N SER A 12 -5.18 -2.90 -29.39
CA SER A 12 -5.99 -3.14 -28.18
C SER A 12 -5.23 -3.98 -27.14
N VAL A 13 -4.53 -5.04 -27.57
CA VAL A 13 -3.74 -5.91 -26.68
C VAL A 13 -2.57 -5.15 -26.04
N PHE A 14 -1.94 -4.24 -26.79
CA PHE A 14 -0.83 -3.45 -26.28
C PHE A 14 -1.26 -2.50 -25.16
N VAL A 15 -2.45 -1.89 -25.25
CA VAL A 15 -2.98 -0.97 -24.22
C VAL A 15 -3.32 -1.71 -22.91
N PHE A 16 -3.77 -2.97 -22.99
CA PHE A 16 -4.05 -3.78 -21.78
C PHE A 16 -2.79 -4.16 -21.01
N LEU A 17 -1.67 -4.42 -21.69
CA LEU A 17 -0.39 -4.79 -21.04
C LEU A 17 0.24 -3.63 -20.25
N PHE A 18 0.02 -2.39 -20.67
CA PHE A 18 0.52 -1.19 -19.96
C PHE A 18 -0.34 -0.77 -18.77
N SER A 19 -1.50 -1.39 -18.56
CA SER A 19 -2.41 -1.06 -17.46
C SER A 19 -2.16 -1.85 -16.17
N ILE A 20 -1.12 -2.69 -16.13
CA ILE A 20 -0.69 -3.34 -14.89
C ILE A 20 0.08 -2.31 -14.06
N GLY A 21 -0.66 -1.47 -13.33
CA GLY A 21 -0.09 -0.60 -12.30
C GLY A 21 0.54 -1.42 -11.18
N ASP A 22 1.50 -0.84 -10.48
CA ASP A 22 2.18 -1.43 -9.31
C ASP A 22 1.15 -1.97 -8.30
N LEU A 23 0.92 -3.29 -8.32
CA LEU A 23 0.24 -4.00 -7.22
C LEU A 23 1.21 -4.02 -6.05
N SER A 24 1.38 -2.86 -5.43
CA SER A 24 2.09 -2.72 -4.19
C SER A 24 1.26 -3.43 -3.11
N ALA A 25 1.67 -4.65 -2.74
CA ALA A 25 1.07 -5.34 -1.62
C ALA A 25 1.27 -4.52 -0.34
N ASP A 26 0.17 -4.14 0.31
CA ASP A 26 0.26 -3.58 1.67
C ASP A 26 0.83 -4.66 2.61
N GLY A 27 1.98 -4.37 3.22
CA GLY A 27 2.64 -5.23 4.18
C GLY A 27 2.57 -4.65 5.60
N CYS A 28 2.83 -5.47 6.61
CA CYS A 28 2.96 -5.00 7.98
C CYS A 28 4.30 -5.40 8.58
N TYR A 29 4.89 -4.55 9.38
CA TYR A 29 5.98 -4.91 10.26
C TYR A 29 5.45 -5.35 11.61
N ILE A 30 6.08 -6.37 12.19
CA ILE A 30 5.84 -6.80 13.56
C ILE A 30 6.55 -5.82 14.48
N CYS A 31 5.79 -5.17 15.37
CA CYS A 31 6.34 -4.31 16.40
C CYS A 31 6.63 -5.15 17.65
N THR A 32 7.80 -4.96 18.25
CA THR A 32 8.27 -5.73 19.42
C THR A 32 8.08 -4.96 20.71
N SER A 33 8.34 -5.62 21.84
CA SER A 33 8.32 -5.02 23.17
C SER A 33 9.16 -3.74 23.22
N GLY A 34 8.56 -2.65 23.72
CA GLY A 34 9.15 -1.31 23.70
C GLY A 34 8.70 -0.45 22.52
N SER A 35 7.73 -0.91 21.73
CA SER A 35 7.01 -0.06 20.79
C SER A 35 5.97 0.83 21.52
N THR A 36 5.59 1.95 20.91
CA THR A 36 4.56 2.86 21.43
C THR A 36 3.18 2.23 21.41
N ASP A 37 2.26 2.69 22.26
CA ASP A 37 0.87 2.17 22.32
C ASP A 37 0.15 2.26 20.96
N LEU A 38 0.43 3.31 20.19
CA LEU A 38 -0.09 3.53 18.84
C LEU A 38 0.32 2.43 17.85
N CYS A 39 1.54 1.90 18.00
CA CYS A 39 2.14 0.89 17.13
C CYS A 39 2.52 -0.36 17.92
N ARG A 40 1.68 -0.79 18.88
CA ARG A 40 2.07 -1.85 19.82
C ARG A 40 2.34 -3.18 19.12
N ASP A 41 1.49 -3.55 18.18
CA ASP A 41 1.51 -4.88 17.57
C ASP A 41 2.08 -4.84 16.16
N TYR A 42 1.59 -3.94 15.31
CA TYR A 42 2.01 -3.87 13.91
C TYR A 42 2.14 -2.45 13.37
N CYS A 43 2.95 -2.29 12.33
CA CYS A 43 3.02 -1.07 11.54
C CYS A 43 2.84 -1.37 10.06
N ARG A 44 1.75 -0.88 9.48
CA ARG A 44 1.38 -1.07 8.07
C ARG A 44 2.18 -0.15 7.16
N PHE A 45 2.76 -0.71 6.11
CA PHE A 45 3.42 0.00 5.03
C PHE A 45 2.81 -0.38 3.69
N THR A 46 2.97 0.50 2.71
CA THR A 46 2.53 0.26 1.34
C THR A 46 3.78 0.13 0.48
N GLY A 47 3.82 -0.91 -0.33
CA GLY A 47 4.92 -1.22 -1.25
C GLY A 47 5.86 -2.26 -0.69
N SER A 48 7.07 -2.30 -1.23
CA SER A 48 8.07 -3.28 -0.81
C SER A 48 8.63 -2.98 0.59
N ASP A 49 9.11 -4.03 1.25
CA ASP A 49 9.90 -3.92 2.46
C ASP A 49 11.23 -3.22 2.13
N THR A 50 11.34 -1.96 2.54
CA THR A 50 12.51 -1.11 2.30
C THR A 50 12.96 -0.47 3.61
N PHE A 51 14.23 -0.10 3.68
CA PHE A 51 14.79 0.60 4.84
C PHE A 51 13.99 1.88 5.18
N ASP A 52 13.56 2.63 4.17
CA ASP A 52 12.69 3.80 4.33
C ASP A 52 11.36 3.48 5.01
N ASN A 53 10.67 2.42 4.57
CA ASN A 53 9.40 2.00 5.18
C ASN A 53 9.59 1.54 6.63
N ARG A 54 10.69 0.82 6.91
CA ARG A 54 11.05 0.44 8.28
C ARG A 54 11.33 1.65 9.15
N LYS A 55 12.08 2.63 8.63
CA LYS A 55 12.43 3.85 9.34
C LYS A 55 11.19 4.68 9.68
N LYS A 56 10.26 4.84 8.73
CA LYS A 56 8.96 5.50 8.98
C LYS A 56 8.18 4.85 10.12
N CYS A 57 8.17 3.53 10.21
CA CYS A 57 7.55 2.82 11.33
C CYS A 57 8.32 3.02 12.65
N GLN A 58 9.65 3.01 12.60
CA GLN A 58 10.49 3.31 13.77
C GLN A 58 10.28 4.73 14.29
N ASP A 59 10.11 5.71 13.39
CA ASP A 59 9.82 7.10 13.74
C ASP A 59 8.44 7.26 14.40
N LYS A 60 7.49 6.39 14.08
CA LYS A 60 6.19 6.29 14.79
C LYS A 60 6.31 5.60 16.15
N GLY A 61 7.48 5.05 16.46
CA GLY A 61 7.76 4.34 17.71
C GLY A 61 7.55 2.84 17.63
N CYS A 62 7.46 2.23 16.45
CA CYS A 62 7.48 0.78 16.29
C CYS A 62 8.92 0.25 16.29
N LYS A 63 9.29 -0.59 17.25
CA LYS A 63 10.50 -1.40 17.16
C LYS A 63 10.27 -2.59 16.24
N VAL A 64 10.56 -2.39 14.96
CA VAL A 64 10.42 -3.41 13.91
C VAL A 64 11.26 -4.64 14.22
N GLY A 65 10.62 -5.78 14.48
CA GLY A 65 11.25 -7.09 14.66
C GLY A 65 11.29 -7.94 13.39
N GLY A 66 10.39 -7.69 12.45
CA GLY A 66 10.27 -8.45 11.20
C GLY A 66 9.12 -7.98 10.34
N THR A 67 8.89 -8.69 9.22
CA THR A 67 7.85 -8.39 8.23
C THR A 67 6.82 -9.51 8.23
N ALA A 68 5.54 -9.15 8.16
CA ALA A 68 4.41 -10.05 8.23
C ALA A 68 3.24 -9.53 7.38
N SER A 69 2.23 -10.37 7.21
CA SER A 69 0.94 -9.96 6.66
C SER A 69 0.17 -9.14 7.70
N CYS A 70 -0.51 -8.09 7.26
CA CYS A 70 -1.31 -7.26 8.16
C CYS A 70 -2.50 -8.06 8.71
N PRO A 71 -2.67 -8.14 10.03
CA PRO A 71 -3.86 -8.77 10.61
C PRO A 71 -5.10 -7.92 10.34
N SER A 72 -6.23 -8.57 10.04
CA SER A 72 -7.52 -7.89 9.85
C SER A 72 -8.34 -7.75 11.13
N ALA A 73 -7.87 -8.33 12.25
CA ALA A 73 -8.60 -8.30 13.51
C ALA A 73 -8.41 -6.96 14.23
N SER A 74 -9.51 -6.40 14.75
CA SER A 74 -9.51 -5.10 15.44
C SER A 74 -8.82 -5.10 16.82
N ASN A 75 -8.41 -6.27 17.32
CA ASN A 75 -7.73 -6.41 18.62
C ASN A 75 -6.26 -5.98 18.57
N TYR A 76 -5.69 -5.84 17.38
CA TYR A 76 -4.31 -5.42 17.19
C TYR A 76 -4.23 -3.89 17.06
N LYS A 77 -3.27 -3.30 17.76
CA LYS A 77 -2.87 -1.91 17.58
C LYS A 77 -1.93 -1.82 16.40
N VAL A 78 -2.49 -1.36 15.29
CA VAL A 78 -1.79 -1.20 14.02
C VAL A 78 -1.69 0.29 13.69
N CYS A 79 -0.48 0.79 13.50
CA CYS A 79 -0.24 2.12 12.97
C CYS A 79 0.17 2.07 11.50
N SER A 80 0.31 3.22 10.83
CA SER A 80 0.76 3.28 9.44
C SER A 80 2.06 4.08 9.28
N ALA A 81 2.94 3.53 8.45
CA ALA A 81 4.17 4.15 7.97
C ALA A 81 3.91 5.35 7.04
N LYS A 82 2.66 5.57 6.61
CA LYS A 82 2.33 6.72 5.77
C LYS A 82 2.60 7.99 6.58
N ALA A 83 3.57 8.78 6.08
CA ALA A 83 3.96 10.04 6.68
C ALA A 83 2.70 10.89 6.84
N GLY A 84 2.56 11.56 7.98
CA GLY A 84 1.35 12.27 8.38
C GLY A 84 0.74 13.07 7.22
N GLY A 85 -0.43 12.62 6.81
CA GLY A 85 -1.25 13.23 5.81
C GLY A 85 -2.58 12.54 5.90
N PHE A 86 -3.54 13.21 6.53
CA PHE A 86 -4.95 13.05 6.27
C PHE A 86 -5.15 12.66 4.80
N ASP A 87 -5.42 11.39 4.53
CA ASP A 87 -5.80 10.94 3.20
C ASP A 87 -7.21 11.46 2.93
N VAL A 88 -7.24 12.69 2.41
CA VAL A 88 -8.26 13.13 1.47
C VAL A 88 -8.12 12.24 0.22
N SER A 89 -8.59 11.00 0.32
CA SER A 89 -8.80 10.10 -0.83
C SER A 89 -10.28 9.72 -0.98
N SER A 90 -11.18 10.41 -0.28
CA SER A 90 -12.58 10.57 -0.67
C SER A 90 -12.76 11.63 -1.79
N GLY A 91 -11.71 11.92 -2.55
CA GLY A 91 -11.69 12.93 -3.61
C GLY A 91 -12.06 12.42 -5.00
N LEU A 92 -12.90 11.38 -5.14
CA LEU A 92 -13.36 10.95 -6.47
C LEU A 92 -14.78 10.35 -6.51
N PHE A 93 -15.71 10.79 -5.64
CA PHE A 93 -17.15 10.58 -5.85
C PHE A 93 -17.98 11.74 -5.23
N ALA A 94 -17.92 12.90 -5.86
CA ALA A 94 -18.98 13.91 -5.81
C ALA A 94 -18.89 14.69 -7.13
N SER A 95 -19.17 14.02 -8.24
CA SER A 95 -20.43 14.23 -8.98
C SER A 95 -20.73 15.71 -9.19
N THR A 96 -20.13 16.26 -10.24
CA THR A 96 -20.66 17.37 -11.03
C THR A 96 -22.16 17.17 -11.27
N ARG A 97 -23.01 17.96 -10.60
CA ARG A 97 -24.29 18.48 -11.11
C ARG A 97 -24.84 19.53 -10.16
#